data_AF-W9W2I8-F1
#
_entry.id   AF-W9W2I8-F1
#
_cell.length_a   1.000
_cell.length_b   1.000
_cell.length_c   1.000
_cell.angle_alpha   90.00
_cell.angle_beta   90.00
_cell.angle_gamma   90.00
#
_symmetry.space_group_name_H-M   'P 1'
#
loop_
_entity.id
_entity.type
_entity.pdbx_description
1 polymer ?
#
loop_
_entity_poly.entity_id
_entity_poly.type
_entity_poly.pdbx_seq_one_letter_code
_entity_poly.pdbx_strand_id
1 'polypeptide(L)'
;MPVQSALAAGFRSFGDVSGAMRGFLCLIFLLPALNGCGALQAAGDGARAVSAGSVQGPPEPDWRRSLGGVSVGRPGPGRSSAVDDVPESQVYSSEPVELRRELARVCARTGALDERNFLRSLVADLYFSGVDPAEATEALLLGRCGDSSDILEEMAAQGGEPYRDVIAQRAISVMGPSDRRRVERAVAAGVARQTDLAEAERGLDGDRLPAYGMLYFPSTGEGRRLDASMALNRLFDEAVPGYGIYTFVLVGRGYTGLSGVDADRYRELFRLIETYVATTPEELGSPSAEAHVFLVPVDPRGDGRSLADLVSGELSDLMRSRLRQELRRDGQGALASRLATGRGPFLVATLEPALLPSSPRSPRLVADLSEIGPEYLYGVVDAYDRPIPLDLSGDARSLALIRERLLRIPIKPKTQGGGISNPGAAWILMLGHFAGDIQPLLWSRRLARVILQSIEQRNV
;
A
#
# COMPACT_ATOMS: atom_id res chain seq x y z
N MET A 1 20.29 71.67 -21.91
CA MET A 1 20.91 71.90 -23.24
C MET A 1 22.42 71.86 -23.07
N PRO A 2 23.23 71.34 -24.02
CA PRO A 2 23.01 70.33 -25.08
C PRO A 2 23.89 69.07 -24.82
N VAL A 3 23.77 67.84 -25.36
CA VAL A 3 23.37 67.22 -26.66
C VAL A 3 24.57 66.40 -27.21
N GLN A 4 24.20 65.29 -27.88
CA GLN A 4 24.91 64.47 -28.89
C GLN A 4 25.68 63.23 -28.41
N SER A 5 25.64 62.06 -29.05
CA SER A 5 24.86 61.38 -30.11
C SER A 5 25.65 60.06 -30.38
N ALA A 6 25.09 58.88 -30.66
CA ALA A 6 24.66 58.35 -31.99
C ALA A 6 24.62 56.79 -31.83
N LEU A 7 23.52 56.08 -32.10
CA LEU A 7 22.99 55.55 -33.37
C LEU A 7 23.70 54.30 -33.96
N ALA A 8 22.97 53.18 -34.00
CA ALA A 8 22.70 52.27 -35.15
C ALA A 8 21.96 51.02 -34.60
N ALA A 9 20.66 50.76 -34.79
CA ALA A 9 19.80 50.60 -35.98
C ALA A 9 20.17 49.41 -36.88
N GLY A 10 19.26 48.44 -37.02
CA GLY A 10 19.40 47.31 -37.95
C GLY A 10 18.30 46.24 -37.89
N PHE A 11 17.04 46.63 -38.04
CA PHE A 11 15.93 45.72 -38.38
C PHE A 11 15.89 45.53 -39.91
N ARG A 12 15.85 44.28 -40.40
CA ARG A 12 15.23 43.76 -41.65
C ARG A 12 15.97 42.50 -42.12
N SER A 13 15.27 41.36 -42.23
CA SER A 13 14.68 40.94 -43.52
C SER A 13 14.04 39.56 -43.38
N PHE A 14 12.78 39.50 -43.82
CA PHE A 14 12.11 38.29 -44.27
C PHE A 14 12.91 37.65 -45.42
N GLY A 15 12.92 36.31 -45.43
CA GLY A 15 13.43 35.50 -46.52
C GLY A 15 12.76 34.12 -46.47
N ASP A 16 11.88 33.90 -47.43
CA ASP A 16 11.18 32.65 -47.78
C ASP A 16 11.98 31.37 -47.55
N VAL A 17 11.34 30.39 -46.90
CA VAL A 17 11.45 28.98 -47.32
C VAL A 17 10.05 28.37 -47.29
N SER A 18 9.32 28.62 -48.37
CA SER A 18 8.25 27.73 -48.82
C SER A 18 8.89 26.47 -49.39
N GLY A 19 8.53 25.28 -48.90
CA GLY A 19 8.91 24.05 -49.59
C GLY A 19 8.77 22.76 -48.78
N ALA A 20 7.68 22.04 -49.05
CA ALA A 20 7.58 20.59 -48.93
C ALA A 20 7.56 19.96 -47.52
N MET A 21 6.41 20.04 -46.85
CA MET A 21 5.95 18.94 -45.99
C MET A 21 4.44 18.75 -46.11
N ARG A 22 4.01 18.36 -47.33
CA ARG A 22 2.71 17.75 -47.60
C ARG A 22 2.97 16.32 -48.02
N GLY A 23 2.60 15.36 -47.16
CA GLY A 23 2.53 13.96 -47.56
C GLY A 23 3.10 12.98 -46.55
N PHE A 24 2.46 12.86 -45.37
CA PHE A 24 2.60 11.65 -44.55
C PHE A 24 1.34 11.42 -43.70
N LEU A 25 0.19 11.41 -44.36
CA LEU A 25 -1.10 11.09 -43.76
C LEU A 25 -2.00 10.50 -44.86
N CYS A 26 -1.71 9.24 -45.24
CA CYS A 26 -2.57 8.35 -46.04
C CYS A 26 -1.81 7.03 -46.35
N LEU A 27 -1.59 6.15 -45.37
CA LEU A 27 -1.10 4.79 -45.68
C LEU A 27 -1.33 3.70 -44.62
N ILE A 28 -2.47 3.70 -43.91
CA ILE A 28 -2.93 2.50 -43.17
C ILE A 28 -4.47 2.40 -43.25
N PHE A 29 -5.01 2.36 -44.45
CA PHE A 29 -6.38 1.89 -44.72
C PHE A 29 -6.39 1.45 -46.17
N LEU A 30 -6.01 0.18 -46.43
CA LEU A 30 -6.33 -0.63 -47.62
C LEU A 30 -5.38 -1.82 -47.65
N LEU A 31 -5.79 -2.96 -47.08
CA LEU A 31 -5.41 -4.30 -47.53
C LEU A 31 -6.25 -5.35 -46.75
N PRO A 32 -7.50 -5.57 -47.18
CA PRO A 32 -8.03 -6.92 -47.19
C PRO A 32 -8.53 -7.25 -48.60
N ALA A 33 -7.89 -8.21 -49.25
CA ALA A 33 -8.49 -9.17 -50.19
C ALA A 33 -7.42 -9.77 -51.11
N LEU A 34 -7.68 -11.05 -51.45
CA LEU A 34 -7.05 -11.88 -52.48
C LEU A 34 -5.72 -12.52 -52.02
N ASN A 35 -5.48 -13.82 -52.13
CA ASN A 35 -6.24 -14.98 -52.59
C ASN A 35 -5.37 -16.20 -52.28
N GLY A 36 -5.95 -17.40 -52.06
CA GLY A 36 -5.15 -18.62 -52.18
C GLY A 36 -5.66 -19.92 -51.58
N CYS A 37 -6.76 -20.45 -52.15
CA CYS A 37 -7.14 -21.86 -52.33
C CYS A 37 -6.42 -23.01 -51.60
N GLY A 38 -7.22 -23.91 -51.02
CA GLY A 38 -6.84 -25.28 -50.69
C GLY A 38 -8.05 -26.09 -50.21
N ALA A 39 -8.86 -26.58 -51.16
CA ALA A 39 -10.00 -27.47 -50.91
C ALA A 39 -9.53 -28.92 -50.75
N LEU A 40 -10.19 -29.68 -49.87
CA LEU A 40 -10.54 -31.08 -50.11
C LEU A 40 -11.68 -31.52 -49.19
N GLN A 41 -12.75 -31.99 -49.85
CA GLN A 41 -13.98 -32.56 -49.30
C GLN A 41 -13.74 -33.95 -48.70
N ALA A 42 -14.56 -34.31 -47.71
CA ALA A 42 -15.14 -35.65 -47.64
C ALA A 42 -16.54 -35.58 -46.98
N ALA A 43 -17.49 -36.18 -47.68
CA ALA A 43 -18.91 -36.18 -47.41
C ALA A 43 -19.34 -37.13 -46.29
N GLY A 44 -20.52 -36.88 -45.73
CA GLY A 44 -21.22 -37.79 -44.82
C GLY A 44 -22.63 -37.29 -44.55
N ASP A 45 -23.56 -37.59 -45.45
CA ASP A 45 -25.00 -37.38 -45.32
C ASP A 45 -25.60 -38.17 -44.14
N GLY A 46 -26.62 -37.58 -43.50
CA GLY A 46 -27.39 -38.23 -42.45
C GLY A 46 -28.55 -37.38 -41.94
N ALA A 47 -29.58 -37.25 -42.78
CA ALA A 47 -30.84 -36.59 -42.46
C ALA A 47 -31.59 -37.23 -41.27
N ARG A 48 -32.18 -36.39 -40.40
CA ARG A 48 -33.58 -36.58 -39.96
C ARG A 48 -34.13 -35.33 -39.27
N ALA A 49 -35.39 -35.05 -39.61
CA ALA A 49 -36.20 -33.91 -39.22
C ALA A 49 -36.98 -34.13 -37.91
N VAL A 50 -37.65 -33.03 -37.50
CA VAL A 50 -38.84 -32.92 -36.62
C VAL A 50 -38.57 -32.73 -35.12
N SER A 51 -38.76 -31.51 -34.62
CA SER A 51 -40.01 -31.11 -33.92
C SER A 51 -39.87 -29.71 -33.30
N ALA A 52 -40.80 -28.81 -33.65
CA ALA A 52 -40.95 -27.51 -33.03
C ALA A 52 -41.64 -27.66 -31.67
N GLY A 53 -40.90 -27.47 -30.58
CA GLY A 53 -41.40 -27.43 -29.21
C GLY A 53 -41.32 -26.02 -28.64
N SER A 54 -42.49 -25.43 -28.40
CA SER A 54 -42.69 -24.19 -27.63
C SER A 54 -42.09 -24.31 -26.23
N VAL A 55 -41.03 -23.58 -25.93
CA VAL A 55 -40.47 -23.45 -24.57
C VAL A 55 -41.09 -22.23 -23.89
N GLN A 56 -42.03 -22.48 -22.98
CA GLN A 56 -42.44 -21.52 -21.96
C GLN A 56 -41.25 -21.28 -21.02
N GLY A 57 -40.87 -20.02 -20.86
CA GLY A 57 -39.86 -19.62 -19.87
C GLY A 57 -40.34 -19.91 -18.44
N PRO A 58 -39.44 -20.24 -17.51
CA PRO A 58 -39.79 -20.48 -16.12
C PRO A 58 -40.32 -19.19 -15.46
N PRO A 59 -41.31 -19.28 -14.54
CA PRO A 59 -41.82 -18.11 -13.83
C PRO A 59 -40.73 -17.49 -12.94
N GLU A 60 -40.72 -16.16 -12.85
CA GLU A 60 -39.85 -15.41 -11.96
C GLU A 60 -39.97 -15.89 -10.50
N PRO A 61 -38.86 -16.06 -9.76
CA PRO A 61 -38.91 -16.45 -8.36
C PRO A 61 -39.39 -15.31 -7.45
N ASP A 62 -40.43 -15.62 -6.66
CA ASP A 62 -41.23 -14.75 -5.79
C ASP A 62 -40.54 -14.41 -4.44
N TRP A 63 -39.28 -13.96 -4.46
CA TRP A 63 -38.56 -13.60 -3.22
C TRP A 63 -38.94 -12.21 -2.67
N ARG A 64 -39.86 -11.49 -3.31
CA ARG A 64 -40.37 -10.18 -2.83
C ARG A 64 -41.58 -10.25 -1.90
N ARG A 65 -42.08 -11.44 -1.55
CA ARG A 65 -43.18 -11.59 -0.59
C ARG A 65 -42.78 -12.50 0.57
N SER A 66 -42.06 -11.95 1.55
CA SER A 66 -42.19 -12.31 2.97
C SER A 66 -41.16 -11.55 3.82
N LEU A 67 -41.54 -10.37 4.30
CA LEU A 67 -41.05 -9.83 5.57
C LEU A 67 -42.26 -9.32 6.36
N GLY A 68 -42.97 -10.27 6.95
CA GLY A 68 -43.89 -10.01 8.04
C GLY A 68 -43.11 -9.55 9.27
N GLY A 69 -43.62 -8.49 9.89
CA GLY A 69 -43.04 -7.71 10.97
C GLY A 69 -42.26 -8.45 12.05
N VAL A 70 -41.03 -7.99 12.24
CA VAL A 70 -40.36 -8.02 13.55
C VAL A 70 -40.36 -6.57 14.06
N SER A 71 -41.08 -6.35 15.16
CA SER A 71 -41.11 -5.06 15.85
C SER A 71 -39.72 -4.72 16.36
N VAL A 72 -39.08 -3.71 15.75
CA VAL A 72 -37.88 -3.08 16.30
C VAL A 72 -38.33 -2.10 17.37
N GLY A 73 -37.96 -2.39 18.62
CA GLY A 73 -38.08 -1.47 19.74
C GLY A 73 -37.32 -0.17 19.46
N ARG A 74 -38.03 0.94 19.63
CA ARG A 74 -37.56 2.32 19.49
C ARG A 74 -36.36 2.58 20.41
N PRO A 75 -35.15 2.89 19.90
CA PRO A 75 -34.07 3.41 20.74
C PRO A 75 -34.37 4.88 21.05
N GLY A 76 -34.26 5.26 22.33
CA GLY A 76 -34.37 6.64 22.78
C GLY A 76 -33.22 7.52 22.28
N PRO A 77 -33.33 8.85 22.40
CA PRO A 77 -32.32 9.79 21.92
C PRO A 77 -31.08 9.75 22.84
N GLY A 78 -30.17 8.83 22.55
CA GLY A 78 -28.82 8.82 23.13
C GLY A 78 -27.98 9.90 22.45
N ARG A 79 -27.46 10.83 23.25
CA ARG A 79 -26.46 11.83 22.86
C ARG A 79 -25.34 11.17 22.05
N SER A 80 -25.19 11.59 20.80
CA SER A 80 -23.99 11.35 20.01
C SER A 80 -22.82 12.01 20.75
N SER A 81 -21.98 11.21 21.40
CA SER A 81 -20.66 11.66 21.81
C SER A 81 -19.83 11.75 20.54
N ALA A 82 -19.30 12.94 20.26
CA ALA A 82 -18.34 13.15 19.18
C ALA A 82 -17.25 12.10 19.32
N VAL A 83 -17.21 11.22 18.33
CA VAL A 83 -16.28 10.10 18.27
C VAL A 83 -14.92 10.69 17.91
N ASP A 84 -13.93 10.49 18.78
CA ASP A 84 -12.54 10.88 18.55
C ASP A 84 -12.04 10.26 17.23
N ASP A 85 -11.82 11.13 16.24
CA ASP A 85 -11.09 10.88 15.00
C ASP A 85 -9.60 10.76 15.33
N VAL A 86 -9.11 9.53 15.50
CA VAL A 86 -7.68 9.24 15.41
C VAL A 86 -7.27 9.43 13.95
N PRO A 87 -6.19 10.16 13.63
CA PRO A 87 -5.86 10.45 12.24
C PRO A 87 -5.47 9.15 11.50
N GLU A 88 -6.21 8.85 10.44
CA GLU A 88 -5.73 8.01 9.32
C GLU A 88 -4.40 8.59 8.80
N SER A 89 -3.51 7.72 8.28
CA SER A 89 -2.29 8.12 7.56
C SER A 89 -2.59 9.29 6.62
N GLN A 90 -2.14 10.49 6.98
CA GLN A 90 -2.48 11.73 6.27
C GLN A 90 -1.30 12.15 5.40
N VAL A 91 -1.56 12.31 4.10
CA VAL A 91 -0.65 13.05 3.22
C VAL A 91 -0.77 14.52 3.58
N TYR A 92 0.32 15.11 4.07
CA TYR A 92 0.38 16.51 4.48
C TYR A 92 0.67 17.43 3.28
N SER A 93 0.12 18.65 3.32
CA SER A 93 0.40 19.66 2.30
C SER A 93 1.89 20.05 2.31
N SER A 94 2.49 20.17 1.12
CA SER A 94 3.86 20.70 0.98
C SER A 94 3.90 22.23 1.09
N GLU A 95 2.74 22.91 1.12
CA GLU A 95 2.65 24.37 1.25
C GLU A 95 2.83 24.80 2.73
N PRO A 96 3.86 25.59 3.09
CA PRO A 96 4.22 25.83 4.48
C PRO A 96 3.11 26.40 5.37
N VAL A 97 2.21 27.23 4.81
CA VAL A 97 1.12 27.84 5.58
C VAL A 97 0.02 26.82 5.87
N GLU A 98 -0.28 25.92 4.93
CA GLU A 98 -1.28 24.88 5.10
C GLU A 98 -0.76 23.79 6.03
N LEU A 99 0.48 23.34 5.83
CA LEU A 99 1.18 22.38 6.69
C LEU A 99 1.13 22.79 8.16
N ARG A 100 1.46 24.06 8.46
CA ARG A 100 1.40 24.61 9.83
C ARG A 100 0.01 24.52 10.43
N ARG A 101 -1.04 24.77 9.65
CA ARG A 101 -2.44 24.66 10.11
C ARG A 101 -2.88 23.21 10.28
N GLU A 102 -2.41 22.30 9.43
CA GLU A 102 -2.68 20.87 9.54
C GLU A 102 -2.05 20.30 10.80
N LEU A 103 -0.74 20.48 10.98
CA LEU A 103 -0.03 19.97 12.15
C LEU A 103 -0.51 20.59 13.46
N ALA A 104 -0.77 21.89 13.51
CA ALA A 104 -1.34 22.51 14.71
C ALA A 104 -2.71 21.89 15.09
N ARG A 105 -3.55 21.52 14.12
CA ARG A 105 -4.83 20.84 14.37
C ARG A 105 -4.64 19.40 14.83
N VAL A 106 -3.71 18.67 14.24
CA VAL A 106 -3.42 17.27 14.63
C VAL A 106 -2.84 17.23 16.05
N CYS A 107 -1.89 18.10 16.36
CA CYS A 107 -1.23 18.15 17.67
C CYS A 107 -2.16 18.66 18.78
N ALA A 108 -3.05 19.62 18.49
CA ALA A 108 -4.06 20.06 19.46
C ALA A 108 -5.09 18.99 19.85
N ARG A 109 -5.38 18.03 18.95
CA ARG A 109 -6.35 16.95 19.21
C ARG A 109 -5.78 15.81 20.05
N THR A 110 -4.46 15.60 20.02
CA THR A 110 -3.83 14.38 20.54
C THR A 110 -3.39 14.51 22.02
N GLY A 111 -3.71 15.63 22.68
CA GLY A 111 -3.22 16.01 24.00
C GLY A 111 -3.62 15.06 25.14
N ALA A 112 -2.92 13.92 25.26
CA ALA A 112 -2.73 13.03 26.43
C ALA A 112 -2.24 11.60 26.05
N LEU A 113 -2.12 11.24 24.76
CA LEU A 113 -1.62 9.92 24.35
C LEU A 113 -0.09 9.85 24.40
N ASP A 114 0.47 8.63 24.34
CA ASP A 114 1.92 8.36 24.38
C ASP A 114 2.70 9.24 23.38
N GLU A 115 3.21 10.37 23.89
CA GLU A 115 3.71 11.50 23.08
C GLU A 115 4.83 11.07 22.13
N ARG A 116 5.64 10.08 22.53
CA ARG A 116 6.76 9.58 21.72
C ARG A 116 6.31 8.76 20.52
N ASN A 117 5.37 7.83 20.72
CA ASN A 117 4.86 6.99 19.63
C ASN A 117 4.06 7.83 18.62
N PHE A 118 3.27 8.79 19.12
CA PHE A 118 2.58 9.76 18.27
C PHE A 118 3.56 10.60 17.45
N LEU A 119 4.56 11.21 18.10
CA LEU A 119 5.55 12.05 17.42
C LEU A 119 6.35 11.26 16.38
N ARG A 120 6.75 10.03 16.69
CA ARG A 120 7.43 9.13 15.75
C ARG A 120 6.59 8.88 14.50
N SER A 121 5.31 8.49 14.68
CA SER A 121 4.40 8.28 13.55
C SER A 121 4.20 9.56 12.74
N LEU A 122 4.04 10.70 13.41
CA LEU A 122 3.82 11.98 12.75
C LEU A 122 5.03 12.43 11.92
N VAL A 123 6.25 12.26 12.45
CA VAL A 123 7.48 12.55 11.71
C VAL A 123 7.61 11.62 10.51
N ALA A 124 7.31 10.33 10.67
CA ALA A 124 7.31 9.38 9.57
C ALA A 124 6.31 9.77 8.46
N ASP A 125 5.09 10.20 8.82
CA ASP A 125 4.07 10.66 7.87
C ASP A 125 4.51 11.94 7.12
N LEU A 126 5.27 12.83 7.76
CA LEU A 126 5.81 14.03 7.14
C LEU A 126 6.90 13.71 6.10
N TYR A 127 7.81 12.80 6.43
CA TYR A 127 8.78 12.28 5.47
C TYR A 127 8.09 11.52 4.33
N PHE A 128 7.07 10.72 4.64
CA PHE A 128 6.22 10.02 3.68
C PHE A 128 5.54 10.99 2.70
N SER A 129 5.07 12.13 3.21
CA SER A 129 4.41 13.17 2.41
C SER A 129 5.40 14.00 1.56
N GLY A 130 6.70 13.68 1.60
CA GLY A 130 7.74 14.43 0.87
C GLY A 130 7.90 15.87 1.36
N VAL A 131 7.51 16.16 2.60
CA VAL A 131 7.63 17.51 3.18
C VAL A 131 9.11 17.82 3.44
N ASP A 132 9.54 19.02 3.05
CA ASP A 132 10.91 19.48 3.33
C ASP A 132 11.20 19.45 4.85
N PRO A 133 12.31 18.84 5.30
CA PRO A 133 12.61 18.69 6.73
C PRO A 133 12.72 20.00 7.49
N ALA A 134 13.08 21.12 6.84
CA ALA A 134 13.05 22.43 7.48
C ALA A 134 11.60 22.84 7.76
N GLU A 135 10.73 22.80 6.75
CA GLU A 135 9.33 23.20 6.87
C GLU A 135 8.57 22.29 7.86
N ALA A 136 8.83 20.98 7.85
CA ALA A 136 8.33 20.05 8.87
C ALA A 136 8.78 20.43 10.28
N THR A 137 10.07 20.71 10.48
CA THR A 137 10.62 21.11 11.78
C THR A 137 9.96 22.39 12.30
N GLU A 138 9.83 23.42 11.45
CA GLU A 138 9.15 24.67 11.81
C GLU A 138 7.70 24.42 12.21
N ALA A 139 6.97 23.63 11.41
CA ALA A 139 5.56 23.38 11.64
C ALA A 139 5.30 22.55 12.90
N LEU A 140 6.12 21.54 13.21
CA LEU A 140 6.04 20.76 14.45
C LEU A 140 6.32 21.62 15.69
N LEU A 141 7.33 22.49 15.64
CA LEU A 141 7.70 23.39 16.74
C LEU A 141 6.61 24.43 17.00
N LEU A 142 6.10 25.09 15.95
CA LEU A 142 5.03 26.08 16.05
C LEU A 142 3.69 25.44 16.46
N GLY A 143 3.42 24.22 15.99
CA GLY A 143 2.26 23.41 16.34
C GLY A 143 2.30 22.83 17.75
N ARG A 144 3.45 22.94 18.46
CA ARG A 144 3.69 22.39 19.80
C ARG A 144 3.35 20.89 19.89
N CYS A 145 3.85 20.13 18.93
CA CYS A 145 3.58 18.70 18.78
C CYS A 145 4.29 17.78 19.78
N GLY A 146 4.89 18.34 20.84
CA GLY A 146 5.71 17.65 21.84
C GLY A 146 6.75 18.61 22.45
N ASP A 147 7.65 18.07 23.28
CA ASP A 147 8.84 18.83 23.72
C ASP A 147 9.72 19.16 22.50
N SER A 148 10.25 20.38 22.44
CA SER A 148 11.08 20.80 21.32
C SER A 148 12.33 19.92 21.16
N SER A 149 12.88 19.36 22.24
CA SER A 149 14.03 18.47 22.18
C SER A 149 13.63 17.12 21.57
N ASP A 150 12.50 16.55 21.99
CA ASP A 150 11.98 15.29 21.45
C ASP A 150 11.65 15.42 19.95
N ILE A 151 11.04 16.54 19.53
CA ILE A 151 10.78 16.85 18.11
C ILE A 151 12.07 16.83 17.29
N LEU A 152 13.10 17.54 17.75
CA LEU A 152 14.36 17.66 17.02
C LEU A 152 15.16 16.35 17.00
N GLU A 153 15.13 15.61 18.10
CA GLU A 153 15.76 14.30 18.22
C GLU A 153 15.11 13.28 17.27
N GLU A 154 13.77 13.28 17.15
CA GLU A 154 13.04 12.39 16.26
C GLU A 154 13.19 12.78 14.78
N MET A 155 13.07 14.07 14.44
CA MET A 155 13.33 14.56 13.08
C MET A 155 14.73 14.17 12.60
N ALA A 156 15.76 14.37 13.43
CA ALA A 156 17.13 14.01 13.09
C ALA A 156 17.37 12.49 13.07
N ALA A 157 16.70 11.72 13.94
CA ALA A 157 16.82 10.26 13.93
C ALA A 157 16.18 9.60 12.71
N GLN A 158 15.06 10.13 12.22
CA GLN A 158 14.39 9.61 11.02
C GLN A 158 15.07 10.10 9.72
N GLY A 159 15.48 11.37 9.67
CA GLY A 159 16.15 11.94 8.50
C GLY A 159 17.62 11.51 8.34
N GLY A 160 18.33 11.30 9.44
CA GLY A 160 19.77 11.01 9.44
C GLY A 160 20.66 12.23 9.18
N GLU A 161 21.98 11.98 9.06
CA GLU A 161 23.00 13.03 8.95
C GLU A 161 22.79 14.06 7.81
N PRO A 162 22.29 13.70 6.60
CA PRO A 162 22.12 14.67 5.51
C PRO A 162 21.20 15.86 5.83
N TYR A 163 20.23 15.69 6.72
CA TYR A 163 19.27 16.74 7.08
C TYR A 163 19.61 17.46 8.38
N ARG A 164 20.68 17.06 9.06
CA ARG A 164 21.11 17.61 10.36
C ARG A 164 21.17 19.15 10.37
N ASP A 165 21.92 19.72 9.44
CA ASP A 165 22.16 21.17 9.41
C ASP A 165 20.89 21.95 9.06
N VAL A 166 20.08 21.40 8.15
CA VAL A 166 18.80 21.99 7.73
C VAL A 166 17.81 22.04 8.90
N ILE A 167 17.66 20.94 9.63
CA ILE A 167 16.82 20.84 10.83
C ILE A 167 17.31 21.82 11.90
N ALA A 168 18.62 21.80 12.21
CA ALA A 168 19.19 22.66 13.24
C ALA A 168 19.05 24.15 12.92
N GLN A 169 19.36 24.57 11.68
CA GLN A 169 19.28 25.96 11.26
C GLN A 169 17.85 26.47 11.33
N ARG A 170 16.88 25.67 10.86
CA ARG A 170 15.47 26.06 10.92
C ARG A 170 14.97 26.14 12.35
N ALA A 171 15.28 25.17 13.20
CA ALA A 171 14.91 25.19 14.61
C ALA A 171 15.45 26.43 15.35
N ILE A 172 16.70 26.83 15.08
CA ILE A 172 17.30 28.05 15.65
C ILE A 172 16.55 29.31 15.18
N SER A 173 16.09 29.36 13.94
CA SER A 173 15.32 30.50 13.44
C SER A 173 13.94 30.64 14.12
N VAL A 174 13.33 29.52 14.50
CA VAL A 174 12.02 29.48 15.17
C VAL A 174 12.12 29.70 16.67
N MET A 175 13.08 29.05 17.34
CA MET A 175 13.25 29.09 18.80
C MET A 175 14.10 30.28 19.26
N GLY A 176 14.98 30.77 18.38
CA GLY A 176 15.86 31.91 18.62
C GLY A 176 17.32 31.53 18.97
N PRO A 177 18.24 32.50 18.94
CA PRO A 177 19.67 32.26 19.14
C PRO A 177 20.05 31.71 20.53
N SER A 178 19.23 31.98 21.55
CA SER A 178 19.44 31.49 22.93
C SER A 178 19.40 29.97 23.03
N ASP A 179 18.63 29.32 22.15
CA ASP A 179 18.36 27.89 22.21
C ASP A 179 19.32 27.07 21.34
N ARG A 180 20.27 27.70 20.66
CA ARG A 180 21.23 27.05 19.76
C ARG A 180 21.88 25.80 20.37
N ARG A 181 22.40 25.90 21.60
CA ARG A 181 23.05 24.76 22.28
C ARG A 181 22.09 23.60 22.57
N ARG A 182 20.81 23.91 22.82
CA ARG A 182 19.78 22.88 23.07
C ARG A 182 19.43 22.19 21.76
N VAL A 183 19.22 22.97 20.68
CA VAL A 183 18.94 22.47 19.34
C VAL A 183 20.07 21.55 18.85
N GLU A 184 21.31 22.04 18.87
CA GLU A 184 22.48 21.27 18.40
C GLU A 184 22.62 19.94 19.15
N ARG A 185 22.36 19.94 20.47
CA ARG A 185 22.42 18.71 21.28
C ARG A 185 21.31 17.72 20.92
N ALA A 186 20.07 18.18 20.77
CA ALA A 186 18.94 17.31 20.45
C ALA A 186 19.10 16.69 19.05
N VAL A 187 19.48 17.50 18.06
CA VAL A 187 19.75 17.01 16.70
C VAL A 187 20.92 16.02 16.71
N ALA A 188 22.03 16.32 17.40
CA ALA A 188 23.16 15.41 17.51
C ALA A 188 22.79 14.08 18.21
N ALA A 189 21.92 14.12 19.23
CA ALA A 189 21.40 12.92 19.86
C ALA A 189 20.56 12.09 18.87
N GLY A 190 19.70 12.73 18.07
CA GLY A 190 18.93 12.05 17.04
C GLY A 190 19.80 11.35 15.99
N VAL A 191 20.79 12.06 15.45
CA VAL A 191 21.80 11.50 14.53
C VAL A 191 22.57 10.36 15.18
N ALA A 192 23.02 10.51 16.42
CA ALA A 192 23.76 9.48 17.13
C ALA A 192 22.90 8.21 17.27
N ARG A 193 21.62 8.33 17.63
CA ARG A 193 20.70 7.17 17.64
C ARG A 193 20.60 6.50 16.27
N GLN A 194 20.48 7.28 15.19
CA GLN A 194 20.43 6.73 13.83
C GLN A 194 21.74 6.03 13.45
N THR A 195 22.87 6.61 13.84
CA THR A 195 24.20 6.04 13.61
C THR A 195 24.40 4.76 14.42
N ASP A 196 24.03 4.75 15.70
CA ASP A 196 24.10 3.57 16.58
C ASP A 196 23.23 2.43 16.02
N LEU A 197 22.07 2.76 15.47
CA LEU A 197 21.22 1.78 14.79
C LEU A 197 21.88 1.25 13.52
N ALA A 198 22.38 2.14 12.66
CA ALA A 198 23.06 1.76 11.42
C ALA A 198 24.41 1.05 11.66
N GLU A 199 25.09 1.31 12.77
CA GLU A 199 26.32 0.64 13.21
C GLU A 199 26.02 -0.70 13.87
N ALA A 200 24.95 -0.80 14.66
CA ALA A 200 24.43 -2.07 15.13
C ALA A 200 24.03 -2.98 13.96
N GLU A 201 23.59 -2.40 12.84
CA GLU A 201 23.31 -3.09 11.58
C GLU A 201 24.60 -3.43 10.80
N ARG A 202 25.57 -2.51 10.72
CA ARG A 202 26.85 -2.69 9.99
C ARG A 202 27.90 -3.55 10.69
N GLY A 203 27.91 -3.60 12.02
CA GLY A 203 28.81 -4.44 12.83
C GLY A 203 28.51 -5.94 12.73
N LEU A 204 27.55 -6.29 11.87
CA LEU A 204 27.15 -7.64 11.53
C LEU A 204 27.88 -8.04 10.23
N ASP A 205 29.21 -8.20 10.32
CA ASP A 205 29.97 -8.97 9.34
C ASP A 205 29.23 -10.30 9.08
N GLY A 206 29.26 -10.84 7.86
CA GLY A 206 28.39 -11.94 7.38
C GLY A 206 28.22 -13.19 8.27
N ASP A 207 29.08 -13.39 9.27
CA ASP A 207 28.95 -14.42 10.33
C ASP A 207 28.00 -14.03 11.50
N ARG A 208 27.54 -12.77 11.56
CA ARG A 208 26.75 -12.20 12.67
C ARG A 208 25.45 -11.52 12.23
N LEU A 209 24.97 -11.76 11.01
CA LEU A 209 23.63 -11.31 10.65
C LEU A 209 22.62 -11.72 11.74
N PRO A 210 21.66 -10.85 12.10
CA PRO A 210 20.64 -11.20 13.07
C PRO A 210 19.95 -12.46 12.56
N ALA A 211 19.43 -13.29 13.45
CA ALA A 211 18.75 -14.52 13.04
C ALA A 211 17.49 -14.26 12.19
N TYR A 212 17.05 -12.98 12.09
CA TYR A 212 15.82 -12.60 11.42
C TYR A 212 15.96 -11.24 10.73
N GLY A 213 15.22 -11.07 9.64
CA GLY A 213 15.07 -9.83 8.91
C GLY A 213 13.72 -9.75 8.21
N MET A 214 13.47 -8.62 7.57
CA MET A 214 12.30 -8.35 6.74
C MET A 214 12.79 -7.95 5.35
N LEU A 215 12.41 -8.73 4.33
CA LEU A 215 12.64 -8.35 2.93
C LEU A 215 11.45 -7.54 2.41
N TYR A 216 11.78 -6.43 1.75
CA TYR A 216 10.85 -5.50 1.13
C TYR A 216 10.89 -5.71 -0.38
N PHE A 217 9.72 -5.93 -0.96
CA PHE A 217 9.50 -6.07 -2.40
C PHE A 217 8.51 -4.99 -2.86
N PRO A 218 9.01 -3.80 -3.22
CA PRO A 218 8.19 -2.71 -3.71
C PRO A 218 7.77 -2.95 -5.16
N SER A 219 6.53 -2.58 -5.51
CA SER A 219 5.93 -2.73 -6.84
C SER A 219 6.52 -1.79 -7.89
N THR A 220 7.09 -0.66 -7.46
CA THR A 220 7.66 0.36 -8.34
C THR A 220 8.92 0.98 -7.73
N GLY A 221 9.85 1.36 -8.61
CA GLY A 221 10.94 2.30 -8.30
C GLY A 221 12.20 1.75 -7.65
N GLU A 222 12.18 0.56 -7.03
CA GLU A 222 13.31 0.09 -6.22
C GLU A 222 13.62 -1.40 -6.40
N GLY A 223 14.90 -1.74 -6.24
CA GLY A 223 15.33 -3.10 -5.99
C GLY A 223 14.94 -3.59 -4.58
N ARG A 224 14.96 -4.91 -4.39
CA ARG A 224 14.68 -5.55 -3.08
C ARG A 224 15.54 -4.94 -1.97
N ARG A 225 14.94 -4.66 -0.81
CA ARG A 225 15.63 -4.15 0.38
C ARG A 225 15.53 -5.16 1.52
N LEU A 226 16.63 -5.36 2.25
CA LEU A 226 16.65 -6.13 3.49
C LEU A 226 16.76 -5.15 4.66
N ASP A 227 15.85 -5.28 5.61
CA ASP A 227 15.95 -4.68 6.94
C ASP A 227 16.21 -5.79 7.95
N ALA A 228 17.22 -5.63 8.80
CA ALA A 228 17.61 -6.66 9.77
C ALA A 228 17.81 -6.00 11.13
N SER A 229 17.21 -6.57 12.17
CA SER A 229 17.25 -6.01 13.52
C SER A 229 17.42 -7.08 14.58
N MET A 230 18.16 -6.76 15.65
CA MET A 230 18.21 -7.61 16.85
C MET A 230 16.90 -7.55 17.66
N ALA A 231 16.14 -6.46 17.52
CA ALA A 231 14.86 -6.28 18.18
C ALA A 231 13.74 -6.81 17.27
N LEU A 232 13.38 -8.09 17.43
CA LEU A 232 12.44 -8.77 16.54
C LEU A 232 11.11 -8.04 16.30
N ASN A 233 10.55 -7.42 17.34
CA ASN A 233 9.28 -6.71 17.21
C ASN A 233 9.42 -5.47 16.30
N ARG A 234 10.60 -4.82 16.28
CA ARG A 234 10.84 -3.61 15.50
C ARG A 234 10.64 -3.85 14.00
N LEU A 235 11.01 -5.03 13.50
CA LEU A 235 10.86 -5.39 12.09
C LEU A 235 9.41 -5.34 11.57
N PHE A 236 8.42 -5.37 12.47
CA PHE A 236 7.00 -5.33 12.08
C PHE A 236 6.17 -4.30 12.86
N ASP A 237 6.68 -3.73 13.93
CA ASP A 237 6.08 -2.59 14.62
C ASP A 237 6.57 -1.25 14.04
N GLU A 238 7.74 -1.23 13.39
CA GLU A 238 8.40 -0.04 12.82
C GLU A 238 9.01 -0.39 11.45
N ALA A 239 8.20 -0.80 10.49
CA ALA A 239 8.68 -1.03 9.13
C ALA A 239 9.22 0.28 8.51
N VAL A 240 10.08 0.16 7.50
CA VAL A 240 10.66 1.32 6.80
C VAL A 240 9.54 2.18 6.22
N PRO A 241 9.37 3.44 6.66
CA PRO A 241 8.29 4.30 6.18
C PRO A 241 8.55 4.77 4.74
N GLY A 242 7.51 5.30 4.10
CA GLY A 242 7.60 5.90 2.76
C GLY A 242 6.79 5.18 1.67
N TYR A 243 6.29 3.97 1.90
CA TYR A 243 5.41 3.24 0.97
C TYR A 243 3.92 3.50 1.25
N GLY A 244 3.08 3.51 0.21
CA GLY A 244 1.66 3.83 0.36
C GLY A 244 0.82 2.71 0.95
N ILE A 245 1.23 1.45 0.74
CA ILE A 245 0.57 0.26 1.29
C ILE A 245 1.64 -0.75 1.68
N TYR A 246 1.53 -1.30 2.88
CA TYR A 246 2.41 -2.34 3.44
C TYR A 246 1.64 -3.65 3.50
N THR A 247 2.04 -4.66 2.75
CA THR A 247 1.47 -6.02 2.83
C THR A 247 2.43 -6.97 3.53
N PHE A 248 2.18 -7.24 4.80
CA PHE A 248 2.90 -8.25 5.55
C PHE A 248 2.47 -9.65 5.13
N VAL A 249 3.43 -10.49 4.75
CA VAL A 249 3.21 -11.88 4.36
C VAL A 249 3.46 -12.79 5.56
N LEU A 250 2.40 -13.35 6.12
CA LEU A 250 2.47 -14.24 7.27
C LEU A 250 2.31 -15.70 6.85
N VAL A 251 3.22 -16.56 7.28
CA VAL A 251 3.05 -18.01 7.15
C VAL A 251 2.11 -18.53 8.25
N GLY A 252 1.33 -19.54 7.89
CA GLY A 252 0.39 -20.20 8.79
C GLY A 252 1.04 -21.28 9.63
N ARG A 253 0.20 -21.94 10.44
CA ARG A 253 0.67 -22.96 11.38
C ARG A 253 1.28 -24.15 10.64
N GLY A 254 2.47 -24.57 11.08
CA GLY A 254 3.13 -25.78 10.58
C GLY A 254 3.83 -25.60 9.25
N TYR A 255 4.13 -24.36 8.85
CA TYR A 255 4.80 -24.00 7.59
C TYR A 255 6.01 -24.88 7.24
N THR A 256 6.91 -25.13 8.20
CA THR A 256 8.14 -25.93 8.01
C THR A 256 7.89 -27.41 7.71
N GLY A 257 6.69 -27.92 7.98
CA GLY A 257 6.29 -29.32 7.73
C GLY A 257 5.23 -29.47 6.65
N LEU A 258 4.98 -28.44 5.84
CA LEU A 258 3.98 -28.51 4.78
C LEU A 258 4.41 -29.44 3.64
N SER A 259 3.42 -30.04 2.99
CA SER A 259 3.62 -30.91 1.83
C SER A 259 2.46 -30.77 0.84
N GLY A 260 2.68 -31.25 -0.39
CA GLY A 260 1.68 -31.20 -1.47
C GLY A 260 1.21 -29.77 -1.77
N VAL A 261 -0.10 -29.62 -1.99
CA VAL A 261 -0.74 -28.37 -2.45
C VAL A 261 -0.45 -27.17 -1.54
N ASP A 262 -0.31 -27.39 -0.23
CA ASP A 262 -0.01 -26.30 0.69
C ASP A 262 1.43 -25.80 0.50
N ALA A 263 2.40 -26.71 0.35
CA ALA A 263 3.78 -26.33 0.04
C ALA A 263 3.90 -25.66 -1.34
N ASP A 264 3.16 -26.15 -2.34
CA ASP A 264 3.10 -25.56 -3.68
C ASP A 264 2.57 -24.13 -3.65
N ARG A 265 1.54 -23.87 -2.82
CA ARG A 265 0.99 -22.53 -2.62
C ARG A 265 2.03 -21.54 -2.09
N TYR A 266 2.81 -21.94 -1.09
CA TYR A 266 3.87 -21.07 -0.56
C TYR A 266 5.00 -20.84 -1.56
N ARG A 267 5.47 -21.91 -2.21
CA ARG A 267 6.54 -21.80 -3.22
C ARG A 267 6.12 -20.88 -4.36
N GLU A 268 4.89 -21.02 -4.85
CA GLU A 268 4.38 -20.19 -5.93
C GLU A 268 4.16 -18.73 -5.50
N LEU A 269 3.63 -18.48 -4.29
CA LEU A 269 3.49 -17.11 -3.77
C LEU A 269 4.85 -16.41 -3.70
N PHE A 270 5.83 -17.06 -3.06
CA PHE A 270 7.16 -16.45 -2.88
C PHE A 270 7.91 -16.33 -4.21
N ARG A 271 7.78 -17.30 -5.12
CA ARG A 271 8.31 -17.18 -6.49
C ARG A 271 7.72 -15.97 -7.20
N LEU A 272 6.41 -15.74 -7.12
CA LEU A 272 5.77 -14.58 -7.73
C LEU A 272 6.24 -13.26 -7.10
N ILE A 273 6.31 -13.16 -5.78
CA ILE A 273 6.84 -11.96 -5.12
C ILE A 273 8.30 -11.71 -5.57
N GLU A 274 9.14 -12.75 -5.56
CA GLU A 274 10.55 -12.66 -5.92
C GLU A 274 10.80 -12.32 -7.41
N THR A 275 9.97 -12.81 -8.32
CA THR A 275 10.23 -12.71 -9.78
C THR A 275 9.34 -11.72 -10.52
N TYR A 276 8.17 -11.39 -9.97
CA TYR A 276 7.18 -10.53 -10.61
C TYR A 276 7.13 -9.13 -9.98
N VAL A 277 7.19 -9.05 -8.64
CA VAL A 277 7.14 -7.77 -7.94
C VAL A 277 8.50 -7.09 -7.92
N ALA A 278 9.58 -7.86 -7.72
CA ALA A 278 10.93 -7.32 -7.75
C ALA A 278 11.27 -6.78 -9.15
N THR A 279 11.10 -5.48 -9.35
CA THR A 279 11.62 -4.81 -10.55
C THR A 279 13.15 -4.82 -10.54
N THR A 280 13.75 -4.61 -11.71
CA THR A 280 15.19 -4.80 -11.99
C THR A 280 16.12 -4.24 -10.90
N PRO A 281 17.33 -4.80 -10.73
CA PRO A 281 18.30 -4.42 -9.69
C PRO A 281 18.92 -3.02 -9.88
N GLU A 282 18.16 -2.06 -10.41
CA GLU A 282 18.55 -0.66 -10.46
C GLU A 282 18.57 -0.06 -9.04
N GLU A 283 19.30 1.04 -8.92
CA GLU A 283 19.74 1.68 -7.68
C GLU A 283 18.63 1.74 -6.62
N LEU A 284 18.99 1.47 -5.36
CA LEU A 284 18.11 1.63 -4.20
C LEU A 284 17.56 3.06 -4.17
N GLY A 285 16.36 3.26 -4.71
CA GLY A 285 15.59 4.48 -4.61
C GLY A 285 15.14 4.76 -3.18
N SER A 286 14.55 5.94 -2.98
CA SER A 286 13.86 6.25 -1.73
C SER A 286 12.40 5.78 -1.82
N PRO A 287 11.83 5.23 -0.72
CA PRO A 287 10.47 4.72 -0.71
C PRO A 287 9.48 5.73 -1.28
N SER A 288 8.56 5.26 -2.12
CA SER A 288 7.56 6.10 -2.79
C SER A 288 6.16 5.83 -2.28
N ALA A 289 5.41 6.90 -2.02
CA ALA A 289 4.02 6.82 -1.60
C ALA A 289 3.13 6.10 -2.64
N GLU A 290 3.48 6.11 -3.92
CA GLU A 290 2.73 5.38 -4.94
C GLU A 290 2.96 3.86 -4.90
N ALA A 291 4.06 3.42 -4.28
CA ALA A 291 4.48 2.04 -4.28
C ALA A 291 3.71 1.23 -3.23
N HIS A 292 3.30 0.03 -3.64
CA HIS A 292 2.89 -1.04 -2.76
C HIS A 292 4.14 -1.86 -2.40
N VAL A 293 4.28 -2.27 -1.14
CA VAL A 293 5.40 -3.12 -0.73
C VAL A 293 4.93 -4.40 -0.07
N PHE A 294 5.50 -5.55 -0.48
CA PHE A 294 5.37 -6.80 0.26
C PHE A 294 6.52 -6.91 1.27
N LEU A 295 6.18 -7.24 2.52
CA LEU A 295 7.13 -7.46 3.60
C LEU A 295 7.13 -8.94 3.96
N VAL A 296 8.27 -9.59 3.74
CA VAL A 296 8.43 -11.04 3.94
C VAL A 296 9.44 -11.29 5.07
N PRO A 297 9.04 -11.94 6.18
CA PRO A 297 9.96 -12.27 7.25
C PRO A 297 10.94 -13.36 6.79
N VAL A 298 12.24 -13.13 6.95
CA VAL A 298 13.29 -14.04 6.47
C VAL A 298 14.36 -14.32 7.53
N ASP A 299 15.10 -15.41 7.34
CA ASP A 299 16.42 -15.63 7.92
C ASP A 299 17.48 -15.09 6.94
N PRO A 300 18.11 -13.94 7.23
CA PRO A 300 19.01 -13.27 6.29
C PRO A 300 20.33 -14.03 6.09
N ARG A 301 20.62 -15.07 6.88
CA ARG A 301 21.86 -15.87 6.76
C ARG A 301 21.86 -16.79 5.54
N GLY A 302 20.74 -16.89 4.84
CA GLY A 302 20.56 -17.82 3.72
C GLY A 302 20.94 -17.32 2.34
N ASP A 303 22.06 -16.60 2.19
CA ASP A 303 22.43 -16.01 0.91
C ASP A 303 22.41 -17.02 -0.27
N GLY A 304 21.97 -16.55 -1.44
CA GLY A 304 21.84 -17.33 -2.67
C GLY A 304 20.68 -18.35 -2.72
N ARG A 305 19.86 -18.45 -1.66
CA ARG A 305 18.67 -19.33 -1.65
C ARG A 305 17.43 -18.63 -2.22
N SER A 306 16.44 -19.42 -2.63
CA SER A 306 15.14 -18.88 -3.08
C SER A 306 14.41 -18.20 -1.92
N LEU A 307 13.52 -17.24 -2.21
CA LEU A 307 12.74 -16.58 -1.16
C LEU A 307 11.97 -17.59 -0.29
N ALA A 308 11.46 -18.67 -0.88
CA ALA A 308 10.74 -19.72 -0.16
C ALA A 308 11.62 -20.45 0.89
N ASP A 309 12.93 -20.54 0.66
CA ASP A 309 13.87 -21.17 1.60
C ASP A 309 14.40 -20.19 2.66
N LEU A 310 14.27 -18.88 2.38
CA LEU A 310 14.66 -17.80 3.28
C LEU A 310 13.60 -17.48 4.32
N VAL A 311 12.33 -17.79 4.05
CA VAL A 311 11.22 -17.36 4.92
C VAL A 311 11.36 -17.90 6.35
N SER A 312 11.31 -16.99 7.32
CA SER A 312 11.39 -17.32 8.73
C SER A 312 10.01 -17.63 9.29
N GLY A 313 9.74 -18.93 9.49
CA GLY A 313 8.51 -19.38 10.15
C GLY A 313 8.37 -18.86 11.59
N GLU A 314 9.48 -18.72 12.31
CA GLU A 314 9.48 -18.28 13.72
C GLU A 314 9.15 -16.79 13.86
N LEU A 315 9.77 -15.90 13.06
CA LEU A 315 9.41 -14.48 13.07
C LEU A 315 7.95 -14.30 12.65
N SER A 316 7.50 -15.05 11.65
CA SER A 316 6.10 -15.01 11.22
C SER A 316 5.13 -15.52 12.28
N ASP A 317 5.50 -16.54 13.06
CA ASP A 317 4.72 -17.03 14.19
C ASP A 317 4.60 -15.99 15.30
N LEU A 318 5.66 -15.23 15.58
CA LEU A 318 5.63 -14.09 16.50
C LEU A 318 4.67 -13.00 16.01
N MET A 319 4.82 -12.57 14.75
CA MET A 319 3.93 -11.60 14.09
C MET A 319 2.46 -12.03 14.16
N ARG A 320 2.18 -13.29 13.79
CA ARG A 320 0.84 -13.89 13.83
C ARG A 320 0.29 -13.96 15.26
N SER A 321 1.11 -14.29 16.25
CA SER A 321 0.72 -14.32 17.66
C SER A 321 0.29 -12.94 18.16
N ARG A 322 1.08 -11.90 17.85
CA ARG A 322 0.78 -10.51 18.17
C ARG A 322 -0.50 -10.03 17.51
N LEU A 323 -0.63 -10.23 16.20
CA LEU A 323 -1.84 -9.86 15.45
C LEU A 323 -3.09 -10.57 16.02
N ARG A 324 -2.98 -11.84 16.38
CA ARG A 324 -4.10 -12.58 17.01
C ARG A 324 -4.50 -12.01 18.36
N GLN A 325 -3.54 -11.62 19.19
CA GLN A 325 -3.82 -10.99 20.47
C GLN A 325 -4.60 -9.69 20.26
N GLU A 326 -4.16 -8.88 19.31
CA GLU A 326 -4.80 -7.62 18.98
C GLU A 326 -6.22 -7.82 18.43
N LEU A 327 -6.38 -8.72 17.46
CA LEU A 327 -7.70 -9.06 16.92
C LEU A 327 -8.68 -9.57 17.99
N ARG A 328 -8.20 -10.26 19.03
CA ARG A 328 -9.08 -10.67 20.15
C ARG A 328 -9.52 -9.47 20.98
N ARG A 329 -8.63 -8.50 21.23
CA ARG A 329 -8.97 -7.26 21.93
C ARG A 329 -9.99 -6.44 21.13
N ASP A 330 -9.86 -6.44 19.81
CA ASP A 330 -10.77 -5.78 18.87
C ASP A 330 -12.12 -6.52 18.67
N GLY A 331 -12.37 -7.62 19.39
CA GLY A 331 -13.58 -8.43 19.24
C GLY A 331 -13.61 -9.32 17.98
N GLN A 332 -12.54 -9.37 17.20
CA GLN A 332 -12.39 -10.18 15.98
C GLN A 332 -11.95 -11.62 16.29
N GLY A 333 -12.60 -12.26 17.27
CA GLY A 333 -12.22 -13.58 17.79
C GLY A 333 -12.24 -14.70 16.74
N ALA A 334 -13.15 -14.62 15.77
CA ALA A 334 -13.22 -15.60 14.67
C ALA A 334 -11.99 -15.51 13.75
N LEU A 335 -11.57 -14.31 13.37
CA LEU A 335 -10.37 -14.10 12.55
C LEU A 335 -9.11 -14.46 13.33
N ALA A 336 -9.02 -14.09 14.61
CA ALA A 336 -7.91 -14.49 15.47
C ALA A 336 -7.79 -16.02 15.62
N SER A 337 -8.92 -16.73 15.66
CA SER A 337 -8.93 -18.20 15.70
C SER A 337 -8.48 -18.79 14.37
N ARG A 338 -8.93 -18.22 13.25
CA ARG A 338 -8.51 -18.61 11.90
C ARG A 338 -7.01 -18.42 11.70
N LEU A 339 -6.46 -17.28 12.10
CA LEU A 339 -5.01 -17.06 12.10
C LEU A 339 -4.28 -18.05 12.99
N ALA A 340 -4.87 -18.52 14.10
CA ALA A 340 -4.23 -19.49 14.99
C ALA A 340 -4.07 -20.88 14.35
N THR A 341 -5.09 -21.33 13.63
CA THR A 341 -5.22 -22.72 13.16
C THR A 341 -5.04 -22.88 11.67
N GLY A 342 -5.22 -21.83 10.89
CA GLY A 342 -5.16 -21.86 9.43
C GLY A 342 -3.75 -22.11 8.92
N ARG A 343 -3.70 -22.73 7.73
CA ARG A 343 -2.44 -23.12 7.08
C ARG A 343 -1.78 -21.95 6.35
N GLY A 344 -2.51 -20.89 6.06
CA GLY A 344 -2.04 -19.72 5.33
C GLY A 344 -1.65 -20.04 3.88
N PRO A 345 -0.91 -19.11 3.21
CA PRO A 345 -0.41 -17.84 3.73
C PRO A 345 -1.52 -16.85 4.07
N PHE A 346 -1.20 -15.86 4.91
CA PHE A 346 -2.07 -14.73 5.20
C PHE A 346 -1.39 -13.44 4.72
N LEU A 347 -2.12 -12.62 3.97
CA LEU A 347 -1.67 -11.29 3.57
C LEU A 347 -2.39 -10.27 4.44
N VAL A 348 -1.64 -9.39 5.09
CA VAL A 348 -2.18 -8.32 5.93
C VAL A 348 -1.69 -7.00 5.37
N ALA A 349 -2.59 -6.30 4.68
CA ALA A 349 -2.30 -5.00 4.08
C ALA A 349 -2.78 -3.86 4.98
N THR A 350 -1.87 -2.91 5.21
CA THR A 350 -2.04 -1.72 6.07
C THR A 350 -1.58 -0.47 5.31
N LEU A 351 -2.00 0.70 5.77
CA LEU A 351 -1.49 2.00 5.30
C LEU A 351 -0.34 2.49 6.19
N GLU A 352 -0.37 2.10 7.46
CA GLU A 352 0.69 2.39 8.42
C GLU A 352 1.87 1.43 8.22
N PRO A 353 3.13 1.87 8.45
CA PRO A 353 4.33 1.04 8.40
C PRO A 353 4.43 0.10 9.62
N ALA A 354 3.31 -0.51 10.01
CA ALA A 354 3.23 -1.40 11.17
C ALA A 354 2.16 -2.48 10.93
N LEU A 355 2.46 -3.71 11.34
CA LEU A 355 1.52 -4.83 11.29
C LEU A 355 0.35 -4.62 12.26
N LEU A 356 0.66 -4.10 13.44
CA LEU A 356 -0.30 -3.73 14.47
C LEU A 356 -0.63 -2.24 14.28
N PRO A 357 -1.91 -1.89 14.10
CA PRO A 357 -2.27 -0.51 13.90
C PRO A 357 -2.11 0.28 15.20
N SER A 358 -1.86 1.57 15.06
CA SER A 358 -1.95 2.54 16.15
C SER A 358 -3.35 2.65 16.75
N SER A 359 -4.39 2.29 15.98
CA SER A 359 -5.80 2.34 16.40
C SER A 359 -6.60 1.11 15.93
N PRO A 360 -7.55 0.59 16.73
CA PRO A 360 -8.49 -0.46 16.29
C PRO A 360 -9.33 -0.07 15.07
N ARG A 361 -9.47 1.23 14.80
CA ARG A 361 -10.22 1.76 13.65
C ARG A 361 -9.40 1.85 12.37
N SER A 362 -8.06 1.76 12.46
CA SER A 362 -7.20 1.87 11.29
C SER A 362 -7.57 0.80 10.24
N PRO A 363 -7.69 1.20 8.97
CA PRO A 363 -8.13 0.31 7.90
C PRO A 363 -7.09 -0.77 7.64
N ARG A 364 -7.55 -2.02 7.59
CA ARG A 364 -6.70 -3.17 7.23
C ARG A 364 -7.45 -4.12 6.32
N LEU A 365 -6.73 -4.72 5.38
CA LEU A 365 -7.22 -5.79 4.51
C LEU A 365 -6.50 -7.09 4.87
N VAL A 366 -7.24 -8.11 5.26
CA VAL A 366 -6.70 -9.44 5.55
C VAL A 366 -7.20 -10.43 4.51
N ALA A 367 -6.27 -11.05 3.78
CA ALA A 367 -6.56 -12.14 2.86
C ALA A 367 -6.00 -13.46 3.41
N ASP A 368 -6.87 -14.44 3.61
CA ASP A 368 -6.51 -15.80 4.00
C ASP A 368 -6.42 -16.68 2.75
N LEU A 369 -5.20 -17.02 2.35
CA LEU A 369 -4.96 -17.80 1.14
C LEU A 369 -4.99 -19.31 1.38
N SER A 370 -5.37 -19.78 2.59
CA SER A 370 -5.35 -21.22 2.95
C SER A 370 -6.11 -22.12 1.96
N GLU A 371 -7.18 -21.61 1.35
CA GLU A 371 -8.01 -22.36 0.40
C GLU A 371 -7.78 -21.98 -1.07
N ILE A 372 -6.86 -21.05 -1.33
CA ILE A 372 -6.55 -20.57 -2.67
C ILE A 372 -5.53 -21.50 -3.33
N GLY A 373 -5.88 -22.05 -4.49
CA GLY A 373 -4.96 -22.89 -5.27
C GLY A 373 -3.75 -22.09 -5.77
N PRO A 374 -2.56 -22.71 -5.91
CA PRO A 374 -1.36 -22.04 -6.43
C PRO A 374 -1.59 -21.38 -7.80
N GLU A 375 -2.45 -21.95 -8.65
CA GLU A 375 -2.80 -21.44 -9.97
C GLU A 375 -3.49 -20.07 -9.96
N TYR A 376 -4.02 -19.63 -8.81
CA TYR A 376 -4.67 -18.33 -8.65
C TYR A 376 -3.75 -17.24 -8.08
N LEU A 377 -2.57 -17.62 -7.59
CA LEU A 377 -1.71 -16.70 -6.85
C LEU A 377 -1.13 -15.58 -7.72
N TYR A 378 -0.95 -15.82 -9.03
CA TYR A 378 -0.60 -14.74 -9.96
C TYR A 378 -1.64 -13.62 -9.92
N GLY A 379 -2.93 -13.95 -9.98
CA GLY A 379 -4.00 -12.96 -9.90
C GLY A 379 -4.08 -12.28 -8.55
N VAL A 380 -3.71 -12.98 -7.46
CA VAL A 380 -3.62 -12.38 -6.13
C VAL A 380 -2.49 -11.35 -6.09
N VAL A 381 -1.27 -11.71 -6.50
CA VAL A 381 -0.12 -10.79 -6.52
C VAL A 381 -0.39 -9.60 -7.45
N ASP A 382 -0.90 -9.84 -8.66
CA ASP A 382 -1.30 -8.79 -9.61
C ASP A 382 -2.35 -7.82 -9.03
N ALA A 383 -3.28 -8.30 -8.20
CA ALA A 383 -4.27 -7.43 -7.58
C ALA A 383 -3.65 -6.40 -6.61
N TYR A 384 -2.57 -6.80 -5.92
CA TYR A 384 -1.80 -5.94 -5.01
C TYR A 384 -0.80 -5.06 -5.75
N ASP A 385 -0.05 -5.63 -6.69
CA ASP A 385 1.06 -4.98 -7.40
C ASP A 385 0.61 -3.86 -8.36
N ARG A 386 -0.64 -3.91 -8.83
CA ARG A 386 -1.20 -2.87 -9.70
C ARG A 386 -1.14 -1.49 -9.03
N PRO A 387 -0.67 -0.45 -9.75
CA PRO A 387 -0.57 0.91 -9.23
C PRO A 387 -1.86 1.41 -8.57
N ILE A 388 -1.69 2.16 -7.49
CA ILE A 388 -2.76 2.89 -6.82
C ILE A 388 -2.73 4.34 -7.34
N PRO A 389 -3.88 4.90 -7.76
CA PRO A 389 -3.95 6.32 -8.11
C PRO A 389 -3.41 7.21 -6.97
N LEU A 390 -2.60 8.20 -7.32
CA LEU A 390 -1.96 9.13 -6.37
C LEU A 390 -2.95 9.76 -5.38
N ASP A 391 -4.16 10.11 -5.83
CA ASP A 391 -5.21 10.71 -5.02
C ASP A 391 -5.85 9.75 -4.00
N LEU A 392 -5.50 8.45 -4.08
CA LEU A 392 -5.92 7.41 -3.15
C LEU A 392 -4.74 6.83 -2.35
N SER A 393 -3.49 7.25 -2.61
CA SER A 393 -2.35 6.77 -1.84
C SER A 393 -2.45 7.22 -0.37
N GLY A 394 -2.11 6.33 0.56
CA GLY A 394 -2.25 6.56 2.00
C GLY A 394 -3.71 6.62 2.49
N ASP A 395 -4.69 6.47 1.60
CA ASP A 395 -6.12 6.50 1.94
C ASP A 395 -6.69 5.07 1.95
N ALA A 396 -7.59 4.79 2.88
CA ALA A 396 -8.27 3.49 3.01
C ALA A 396 -9.00 2.99 1.75
N ARG A 397 -9.35 3.91 0.85
CA ARG A 397 -9.89 3.64 -0.48
C ARG A 397 -8.97 2.80 -1.33
N SER A 398 -7.66 2.92 -1.14
CA SER A 398 -6.67 2.09 -1.82
C SER A 398 -6.82 0.61 -1.44
N LEU A 399 -7.03 0.30 -0.15
CA LEU A 399 -7.28 -1.07 0.32
C LEU A 399 -8.61 -1.62 -0.21
N ALA A 400 -9.65 -0.77 -0.31
CA ALA A 400 -10.92 -1.16 -0.92
C ALA A 400 -10.77 -1.49 -2.42
N LEU A 401 -9.90 -0.77 -3.14
CA LEU A 401 -9.58 -1.03 -4.54
C LEU A 401 -8.87 -2.38 -4.71
N ILE A 402 -7.89 -2.68 -3.85
CA ILE A 402 -7.23 -4.01 -3.82
C ILE A 402 -8.26 -5.10 -3.56
N ARG A 403 -9.14 -4.93 -2.56
CA ARG A 403 -10.21 -5.87 -2.28
C ARG A 403 -11.12 -6.10 -3.49
N GLU A 404 -11.50 -5.05 -4.21
CA GLU A 404 -12.31 -5.18 -5.42
C GLU A 404 -11.59 -6.00 -6.51
N ARG A 405 -10.29 -5.77 -6.71
CA ARG A 405 -9.46 -6.56 -7.64
C ARG A 405 -9.41 -8.03 -7.22
N LEU A 406 -9.17 -8.31 -5.93
CA LEU A 406 -9.15 -9.67 -5.39
C LEU A 406 -10.49 -10.41 -5.56
N LEU A 407 -11.62 -9.72 -5.35
CA LEU A 407 -12.96 -10.28 -5.54
C LEU A 407 -13.29 -10.63 -7.00
N ARG A 408 -12.59 -10.02 -7.97
CA ARG A 408 -12.75 -10.30 -9.41
C ARG A 408 -11.95 -11.51 -9.89
N ILE A 409 -11.07 -12.07 -9.05
CA ILE A 409 -10.31 -13.27 -9.41
C ILE A 409 -11.30 -14.44 -9.51
N PRO A 410 -11.36 -15.15 -10.65
CA PRO A 410 -12.32 -16.24 -10.87
C PRO A 410 -11.85 -17.53 -10.16
N ILE A 411 -11.84 -17.50 -8.83
CA ILE A 411 -11.47 -18.66 -7.99
C ILE A 411 -12.59 -19.69 -8.13
N LYS A 412 -12.24 -20.87 -8.66
CA LYS A 412 -13.21 -21.97 -8.72
C LYS A 412 -13.38 -22.50 -7.30
N PRO A 413 -14.62 -22.54 -6.77
CA PRO A 413 -14.85 -23.19 -5.49
C PRO A 413 -14.37 -24.65 -5.59
N LYS A 414 -13.60 -25.12 -4.61
CA LYS A 414 -13.42 -26.57 -4.45
C LYS A 414 -14.81 -27.15 -4.23
N THR A 415 -15.34 -27.84 -5.22
CA THR A 415 -16.62 -28.55 -5.15
C THR A 415 -16.50 -29.70 -4.14
N GLN A 416 -16.51 -29.37 -2.85
CA GLN A 416 -16.87 -30.35 -1.82
C GLN A 416 -18.40 -30.40 -1.81
N GLY A 417 -18.93 -31.57 -2.14
CA GLY A 417 -20.35 -31.77 -2.44
C GLY A 417 -21.29 -31.21 -1.37
N GLY A 418 -22.33 -30.51 -1.84
CA GLY A 418 -23.54 -30.23 -1.07
C GLY A 418 -23.54 -28.90 -0.30
N GLY A 419 -23.78 -27.79 -1.00
CA GLY A 419 -24.18 -26.52 -0.38
C GLY A 419 -23.66 -25.30 -1.12
N ILE A 420 -24.54 -24.59 -1.82
CA ILE A 420 -24.25 -23.34 -2.53
C ILE A 420 -24.00 -22.24 -1.49
N SER A 421 -22.79 -22.16 -0.97
CA SER A 421 -22.27 -20.97 -0.30
C SER A 421 -21.13 -20.46 -1.17
N ASN A 422 -21.34 -19.32 -1.82
CA ASN A 422 -20.35 -18.69 -2.68
C ASN A 422 -19.12 -18.32 -1.82
N PRO A 423 -17.96 -19.00 -1.95
CA PRO A 423 -16.81 -18.76 -1.08
C PRO A 423 -16.13 -17.40 -1.36
N GLY A 424 -16.60 -16.67 -2.39
CA GLY A 424 -15.93 -15.51 -2.98
C GLY A 424 -15.56 -14.37 -2.02
N ALA A 425 -16.19 -14.25 -0.84
CA ALA A 425 -15.88 -13.18 0.12
C ALA A 425 -15.31 -13.66 1.46
N ALA A 426 -15.34 -14.97 1.77
CA ALA A 426 -15.00 -15.46 3.11
C ALA A 426 -13.49 -15.37 3.42
N TRP A 427 -12.67 -15.35 2.36
CA TRP A 427 -11.21 -15.32 2.44
C TRP A 427 -10.64 -13.89 2.47
N ILE A 428 -11.45 -12.85 2.25
CA ILE A 428 -11.03 -11.44 2.26
C ILE A 428 -11.83 -10.67 3.31
N LEU A 429 -11.15 -10.08 4.28
CA LEU A 429 -11.77 -9.32 5.36
C LEU A 429 -11.24 -7.89 5.39
N MET A 430 -12.15 -6.91 5.48
CA MET A 430 -11.81 -5.53 5.82
C MET A 430 -12.01 -5.34 7.32
N LEU A 431 -11.02 -4.74 7.98
CA LEU A 431 -11.06 -4.37 9.40
C LEU A 431 -11.01 -2.84 9.54
N GLY A 432 -11.24 -2.35 10.76
CA GLY A 432 -11.31 -0.92 11.08
C GLY A 432 -12.68 -0.31 10.75
N HIS A 433 -12.75 1.01 10.57
CA HIS A 433 -14.02 1.70 10.25
C HIS A 433 -14.66 1.23 8.92
N PHE A 434 -13.94 0.51 8.06
CA PHE A 434 -14.47 -0.05 6.81
C PHE A 434 -15.14 -1.42 6.96
N ALA A 435 -15.13 -2.02 8.15
CA ALA A 435 -15.78 -3.30 8.40
C ALA A 435 -17.31 -3.27 8.21
N GLY A 436 -17.95 -2.08 8.10
CA GLY A 436 -19.40 -1.92 7.98
C GLY A 436 -19.94 -1.14 6.76
N ASP A 437 -19.15 -0.27 6.10
CA ASP A 437 -19.71 0.82 5.28
C ASP A 437 -19.41 0.79 3.77
N ILE A 438 -18.80 -0.26 3.24
CA ILE A 438 -18.54 -0.34 1.80
C ILE A 438 -19.82 -0.75 1.07
N GLN A 439 -20.73 0.19 0.79
CA GLN A 439 -21.75 0.01 -0.24
C GLN A 439 -21.07 -0.02 -1.62
N PRO A 440 -20.91 -1.19 -2.26
CA PRO A 440 -20.05 -1.33 -3.45
C PRO A 440 -20.60 -0.62 -4.70
N LEU A 441 -21.91 -0.35 -4.71
CA LEU A 441 -22.63 0.10 -5.90
C LEU A 441 -22.57 1.62 -6.14
N LEU A 442 -22.39 2.43 -5.10
CA LEU A 442 -22.26 3.88 -5.27
C LEU A 442 -20.82 4.28 -5.69
N TRP A 443 -19.85 3.44 -5.33
CA TRP A 443 -18.42 3.69 -5.54
C TRP A 443 -17.95 3.38 -6.96
N SER A 444 -18.37 2.22 -7.51
CA SER A 444 -18.02 1.83 -8.89
C SER A 444 -18.41 2.89 -9.92
N ARG A 445 -19.52 3.62 -9.69
CA ARG A 445 -19.96 4.73 -10.56
C ARG A 445 -19.07 5.97 -10.47
N ARG A 446 -18.47 6.27 -9.31
CA ARG A 446 -17.53 7.39 -9.16
C ARG A 446 -16.15 7.02 -9.71
N LEU A 447 -15.66 5.82 -9.40
CA LEU A 447 -14.35 5.33 -9.88
C LEU A 447 -14.31 5.19 -11.41
N ALA A 448 -15.37 4.65 -12.01
CA ALA A 448 -15.47 4.59 -13.48
C ALA A 448 -15.40 5.98 -14.12
N ARG A 449 -15.98 7.01 -13.48
CA ARG A 449 -15.95 8.39 -13.96
C ARG A 449 -14.56 9.02 -13.86
N VAL A 450 -13.83 8.77 -12.76
CA VAL A 450 -12.45 9.26 -12.57
C VAL A 450 -11.48 8.59 -13.55
N ILE A 451 -11.60 7.27 -13.76
CA ILE A 451 -10.76 6.54 -14.72
C ILE A 451 -11.02 7.05 -16.14
N LEU A 452 -12.28 7.25 -16.54
CA LEU A 452 -12.63 7.81 -17.84
C LEU A 452 -12.04 9.21 -18.04
N GLN A 453 -12.10 10.08 -17.01
CA GLN A 453 -11.50 11.42 -17.07
C GLN A 453 -9.97 11.40 -17.17
N SER A 454 -9.29 10.49 -16.46
CA SER A 454 -7.83 10.34 -16.56
C SER A 454 -7.39 9.82 -17.93
N ILE A 455 -8.20 8.99 -18.60
CA ILE A 455 -7.93 8.51 -19.96
C ILE A 455 -8.14 9.64 -20.99
N GLU A 456 -9.15 10.47 -20.81
CA GLU A 456 -9.39 11.64 -21.68
C GLU A 456 -8.27 12.67 -21.55
N GLN A 457 -7.75 12.93 -20.35
CA GLN A 457 -6.68 13.91 -20.12
C GLN A 457 -5.30 13.48 -20.64
N ARG A 458 -5.05 12.18 -20.86
CA ARG A 458 -3.79 11.69 -21.44
C ARG A 458 -3.79 11.61 -22.97
N ASN A 459 -4.95 11.79 -23.60
CA ASN A 459 -5.11 11.73 -25.06
C ASN A 459 -5.29 13.12 -25.72
N VAL A 460 -5.12 14.19 -24.94
CA VAL A 460 -5.06 15.59 -25.39
C VAL A 460 -3.65 16.08 -25.10
#